data_AF-A0A3D4US36-F1
#
_entry.id   AF-A0A3D4US36-F1
#
_cell.length_a   1.000
_cell.length_b   1.000
_cell.length_c   1.000
_cell.angle_alpha   90.00
_cell.angle_beta   90.00
_cell.angle_gamma   90.00
#
_symmetry.space_group_name_H-M   'P 1'
#
loop_
_entity.id
_entity.type
_entity.pdbx_description
1 polymer ?
#
loop_
_entity_poly.entity_id
_entity_poly.type
_entity_poly.pdbx_seq_one_letter_code
_entity_poly.pdbx_strand_id
1 'polypeptide(L)'
;MTFDVLKLLEQEGYIKNGKDNLVHAEKAFFAARVMRWIKNKVRTEPNFNLQAYLTMLLYYKTGVADLKFSEKEDTLLYKMKKPEDEAQNIVDELIKSISKPSSGATKERTSITTEDADGTPDA
;
A
#
# COMPACT_ATOMS: atom_id res chain seq x y z
N MET A 1 -22.70 28.49 0.78
CA MET A 1 -21.50 28.05 0.03
C MET A 1 -21.49 26.53 -0.02
N THR A 2 -21.44 25.96 -1.22
CA THR A 2 -21.28 24.52 -1.43
C THR A 2 -19.79 24.18 -1.31
N PHE A 3 -19.45 23.38 -0.30
CA PHE A 3 -18.08 22.89 -0.10
C PHE A 3 -17.74 21.87 -1.19
N ASP A 4 -16.88 22.25 -2.11
CA ASP A 4 -16.39 21.38 -3.20
C ASP A 4 -15.18 20.58 -2.72
N VAL A 5 -15.40 19.30 -2.47
CA VAL A 5 -14.39 18.36 -1.98
C VAL A 5 -13.29 18.14 -3.02
N LEU A 6 -13.62 18.12 -4.31
CA LEU A 6 -12.64 17.88 -5.38
C LEU A 6 -11.64 19.03 -5.46
N LYS A 7 -12.15 20.26 -5.44
CA LYS A 7 -11.33 21.47 -5.45
C LYS A 7 -10.38 21.53 -4.25
N LEU A 8 -10.87 21.15 -3.06
CA LEU A 8 -10.02 21.10 -1.86
C LEU A 8 -8.92 20.03 -1.98
N LEU A 9 -9.24 18.83 -2.48
CA LEU A 9 -8.27 17.76 -2.63
C LEU A 9 -7.18 18.10 -3.65
N GLU A 10 -7.54 18.82 -4.72
CA GLU A 10 -6.58 19.37 -5.69
C GLU A 10 -5.69 20.43 -5.06
N GLN A 11 -6.26 21.41 -4.34
CA GLN A 11 -5.50 22.46 -3.63
C GLN A 11 -4.53 21.87 -2.60
N GLU A 12 -4.98 20.85 -1.87
CA GLU A 12 -4.16 20.13 -0.91
C GLU A 12 -3.15 19.20 -1.62
N GLY A 13 -3.24 18.98 -2.93
CA GLY A 13 -2.27 18.16 -3.67
C GLY A 13 -2.41 16.66 -3.43
N TYR A 14 -3.58 16.21 -2.95
CA TYR A 14 -3.98 14.80 -3.01
C TYR A 14 -4.27 14.37 -4.46
N ILE A 15 -4.73 15.32 -5.29
CA ILE A 15 -4.94 15.13 -6.73
C ILE A 15 -3.95 16.05 -7.45
N LYS A 16 -3.15 15.49 -8.36
CA LYS A 16 -2.24 16.23 -9.25
C LYS A 16 -2.39 15.69 -10.66
N ASN A 17 -2.25 16.50 -11.71
CA ASN A 17 -2.24 15.96 -13.08
C ASN A 17 -0.86 15.35 -13.38
N GLY A 18 -0.80 14.08 -13.80
CA GLY A 18 0.47 13.38 -14.09
C GLY A 18 0.32 11.90 -14.47
N LYS A 19 1.41 11.31 -14.98
CA LYS A 19 1.47 9.94 -15.56
C LYS A 19 1.43 8.79 -14.55
N ASP A 20 1.54 9.11 -13.25
CA ASP A 20 1.56 8.13 -12.15
C ASP A 20 0.64 8.61 -11.02
N ASN A 21 -0.60 8.14 -11.04
CA ASN A 21 -1.68 8.81 -10.29
C ASN A 21 -2.64 7.87 -9.56
N LEU A 22 -2.45 6.55 -9.64
CA LEU A 22 -3.36 5.59 -8.99
C LEU A 22 -3.20 5.59 -7.46
N VAL A 23 -1.97 5.61 -6.94
CA VAL A 23 -1.69 5.69 -5.49
C VAL A 23 -2.15 7.04 -4.92
N HIS A 24 -2.03 8.12 -5.70
CA HIS A 24 -2.56 9.43 -5.34
C HIS A 24 -4.10 9.47 -5.39
N ALA A 25 -4.71 8.80 -6.37
CA ALA A 25 -6.16 8.68 -6.47
C ALA A 25 -6.75 7.93 -5.26
N GLU A 26 -6.17 6.80 -4.84
CA GLU A 26 -6.66 6.06 -3.66
C GLU A 26 -6.57 6.93 -2.39
N LYS A 27 -5.42 7.58 -2.15
CA LYS A 27 -5.26 8.52 -1.02
C LYS A 27 -6.24 9.69 -1.10
N ALA A 28 -6.49 10.22 -2.30
CA ALA A 28 -7.44 11.30 -2.51
C ALA A 28 -8.88 10.88 -2.23
N PHE A 29 -9.31 9.71 -2.73
CA PHE A 29 -10.64 9.16 -2.44
C PHE A 29 -10.83 8.87 -0.96
N PHE A 30 -9.81 8.31 -0.31
CA PHE A 30 -9.85 8.09 1.13
C PHE A 30 -9.93 9.40 1.90
N ALA A 31 -9.10 10.40 1.57
CA ALA A 31 -9.16 11.72 2.19
C ALA A 31 -10.53 12.41 1.96
N ALA A 32 -11.12 12.28 0.77
CA ALA A 32 -12.47 12.77 0.45
C ALA A 32 -13.51 12.17 1.41
N ARG A 33 -13.42 10.85 1.62
CA ARG A 33 -14.31 10.10 2.51
C ARG A 33 -14.17 10.55 3.96
N VAL A 34 -12.94 10.70 4.44
CA VAL A 34 -12.65 11.22 5.79
C VAL A 34 -13.22 12.63 5.96
N MET A 35 -13.02 13.52 4.99
CA MET A 35 -13.56 14.88 5.04
C MET A 35 -15.09 14.90 5.08
N ARG A 36 -15.75 14.03 4.32
CA ARG A 36 -17.21 13.87 4.37
C ARG A 36 -17.67 13.36 5.74
N TRP A 37 -16.96 12.39 6.31
CA TRP A 37 -17.25 11.85 7.64
C TRP A 37 -17.07 12.93 8.73
N ILE A 38 -15.96 13.66 8.72
CA ILE A 38 -15.69 14.80 9.63
C ILE A 38 -16.82 15.82 9.56
N LYS A 39 -17.23 16.20 8.34
CA LYS A 39 -18.32 17.16 8.12
C LYS A 39 -19.64 16.69 8.73
N ASN A 40 -19.95 15.40 8.64
CA ASN A 40 -21.14 14.83 9.27
C ASN A 40 -21.01 14.87 10.79
N LYS A 41 -19.87 14.44 11.34
CA LYS A 41 -19.61 14.44 12.80
C LYS A 41 -19.72 15.83 13.41
N VAL A 42 -19.13 16.86 12.80
CA VAL A 42 -19.24 18.26 13.26
C VAL A 42 -20.70 18.73 13.31
N ARG A 43 -21.57 18.24 12.41
CA ARG A 43 -22.99 18.61 12.40
C ARG A 43 -23.81 17.88 13.45
N THR A 44 -23.45 16.63 13.77
CA THR A 44 -24.23 15.78 14.67
C THR A 44 -23.70 15.75 16.11
N GLU A 45 -22.44 16.11 16.33
CA GLU A 45 -21.73 16.00 17.61
C GLU A 45 -21.10 17.36 18.00
N PRO A 46 -21.72 18.13 18.91
CA PRO A 46 -21.27 19.48 19.28
C PRO A 46 -19.86 19.55 19.88
N ASN A 47 -19.43 18.46 20.54
CA ASN A 47 -18.12 18.36 21.21
C ASN A 47 -17.07 17.65 20.33
N PHE A 48 -17.35 17.48 19.04
CA PHE A 48 -16.42 16.82 18.13
C PHE A 48 -15.12 17.62 17.99
N ASN A 49 -13.99 16.99 18.28
CA ASN A 49 -12.68 17.64 18.22
C ASN A 49 -12.18 17.77 16.77
N LEU A 50 -12.75 18.72 16.02
CA LEU A 50 -12.41 18.96 14.61
C LEU A 50 -10.90 19.11 14.39
N GLN A 51 -10.21 19.86 15.26
CA GLN A 51 -8.78 20.13 15.13
C GLN A 51 -7.95 18.84 15.15
N ALA A 52 -8.23 17.93 16.09
CA ALA A 52 -7.51 16.66 16.17
C ALA A 52 -7.64 15.83 14.89
N TYR A 53 -8.84 15.72 14.33
CA TYR A 53 -9.08 14.93 13.12
C TYR A 53 -8.48 15.56 11.86
N LEU A 54 -8.45 16.89 11.76
CA LEU A 54 -7.74 17.58 10.68
C LEU A 54 -6.22 17.35 10.78
N THR A 55 -5.65 17.38 11.98
CA THR A 55 -4.23 17.04 12.21
C THR A 55 -3.93 15.59 11.83
N MET A 56 -4.80 14.64 12.18
CA MET A 56 -4.64 13.24 11.76
C MET A 56 -4.66 13.10 10.23
N LEU A 57 -5.57 13.79 9.54
CA LEU A 57 -5.63 13.79 8.09
C LEU A 57 -4.37 14.38 7.44
N LEU A 58 -3.80 15.42 8.05
CA LEU A 58 -2.51 15.98 7.65
C LEU A 58 -1.38 14.96 7.80
N TYR A 59 -1.29 14.25 8.93
CA TYR A 59 -0.25 13.24 9.12
C TYR A 59 -0.39 12.06 8.16
N TYR A 60 -1.61 11.70 7.78
CA TYR A 60 -1.85 10.73 6.71
C TYR A 60 -1.37 11.24 5.34
N LYS A 61 -1.65 12.51 5.04
CA LYS A 61 -1.19 13.18 3.81
C LYS A 61 0.32 13.12 3.68
N THR A 62 1.03 13.47 4.76
CA THR A 62 2.49 13.52 4.79
C THR A 62 3.12 12.14 4.92
N GLY A 63 2.32 11.08 5.04
CA GLY A 63 2.79 9.70 5.16
C GLY A 63 3.33 9.34 6.54
N VAL A 64 3.18 10.22 7.54
CA VAL A 64 3.66 10.01 8.93
C VAL A 64 2.74 9.07 9.70
N ALA A 65 1.49 8.94 9.29
CA ALA A 65 0.51 8.07 9.92
C ALA A 65 -0.33 7.32 8.89
N ASP A 66 -0.86 6.18 9.32
CA ASP A 66 -1.93 5.48 8.62
C ASP A 66 -3.29 5.83 9.23
N LEU A 67 -4.27 5.95 8.35
CA LEU A 67 -5.67 6.14 8.70
C LEU A 67 -6.50 5.02 8.09
N LYS A 68 -7.44 4.51 8.86
CA LYS A 68 -8.39 3.49 8.40
C LYS A 68 -9.72 3.69 9.11
N PHE A 69 -10.82 3.44 8.40
CA PHE A 69 -12.10 3.31 9.07
C PHE A 69 -12.21 1.98 9.82
N SER A 70 -12.95 1.96 10.93
CA SER A 70 -13.43 0.71 11.54
C SER A 70 -14.25 -0.09 10.51
N GLU A 71 -14.48 -1.38 10.76
CA GLU A 71 -15.31 -2.22 9.87
C GLU A 71 -16.73 -1.69 9.70
N LYS A 72 -17.27 -1.03 10.73
CA LYS A 72 -18.59 -0.39 10.73
C LYS A 72 -18.58 1.03 10.17
N GLU A 73 -17.39 1.55 9.83
CA GLU A 73 -17.15 2.88 9.30
C GLU A 73 -17.65 4.05 10.18
N ASP A 74 -17.89 3.77 11.46
CA ASP A 74 -18.36 4.73 12.45
C ASP A 74 -17.22 5.51 13.11
N THR A 75 -16.01 4.93 13.09
CA THR A 75 -14.83 5.41 13.81
C THR A 75 -13.63 5.48 12.88
N LEU A 76 -12.87 6.56 12.98
CA LEU A 76 -11.60 6.70 12.26
C LEU A 76 -10.46 6.26 13.18
N LEU A 77 -9.76 5.19 12.78
CA LEU A 77 -8.58 4.65 13.47
C LEU A 77 -7.31 5.32 12.95
N TYR A 78 -6.39 5.60 13.86
CA TYR A 78 -5.16 6.33 13.60
C TYR A 78 -3.96 5.57 14.16
N LYS A 79 -2.91 5.38 13.35
CA LYS A 79 -1.65 4.76 13.76
C LYS A 79 -0.47 5.59 13.25
N MET A 80 0.35 6.12 14.17
CA MET A 80 1.66 6.69 13.80
C MET A 80 2.55 5.60 13.22
N LYS A 81 3.19 5.89 12.08
CA LYS A 81 4.26 5.03 11.58
C LYS A 81 5.49 5.26 12.44
N LYS A 82 6.08 4.20 12.97
CA LYS A 82 7.39 4.33 13.61
C LYS A 82 8.45 4.48 12.52
N PRO A 83 9.54 5.24 12.74
CA PRO A 83 10.66 5.27 11.81
C PRO A 83 11.28 3.87 11.56
N GLU A 84 11.07 2.92 12.48
CA GLU A 84 11.51 1.52 12.35
C GLU A 84 10.61 0.69 11.40
N ASP A 85 9.35 1.07 11.20
CA ASP A 85 8.39 0.28 10.41
C ASP A 85 8.75 0.31 8.89
N GLU A 86 9.37 1.38 8.39
CA GLU A 86 9.88 1.43 7.01
C GLU A 86 11.07 0.50 6.81
N ALA A 87 11.99 0.43 7.78
CA ALA A 87 13.16 -0.45 7.71
C ALA A 87 12.77 -1.93 7.79
N GLN A 88 11.81 -2.28 8.65
CA GLN A 88 11.30 -3.64 8.76
C GLN A 88 10.57 -4.09 7.50
N ASN A 89 9.77 -3.21 6.88
CA ASN A 89 9.03 -3.56 5.66
C ASN A 89 9.95 -3.78 4.46
N ILE A 90 11.07 -3.03 4.35
CA ILE A 90 12.11 -3.28 3.35
C ILE A 90 12.78 -4.63 3.59
N VAL A 91 13.12 -4.96 4.84
CA VAL A 91 13.73 -6.24 5.21
C VAL A 91 12.78 -7.40 4.94
N ASP A 92 11.50 -7.27 5.27
CA ASP A 92 10.48 -8.29 5.04
C ASP A 92 10.17 -8.48 3.55
N GLU A 93 10.11 -7.40 2.76
CA GLU A 93 10.00 -7.50 1.29
C GLU A 93 11.26 -8.14 0.68
N LEU A 94 12.45 -7.82 1.19
CA LEU A 94 13.71 -8.42 0.73
C LEU A 94 13.75 -9.92 1.06
N ILE A 95 13.42 -10.31 2.31
CA ILE A 95 13.33 -11.71 2.74
C ILE A 95 12.27 -12.44 1.92
N LYS A 96 11.12 -11.83 1.66
CA LYS A 96 10.04 -12.43 0.84
C LYS A 96 10.43 -12.56 -0.63
N SER A 97 11.23 -11.65 -1.17
CA SER A 97 11.77 -11.74 -2.54
C SER A 97 12.78 -12.87 -2.69
N ILE A 98 13.60 -13.11 -1.66
CA ILE A 98 14.61 -14.19 -1.61
C ILE A 98 13.95 -15.54 -1.30
N SER A 99 12.87 -15.54 -0.51
CA SER A 99 12.16 -16.75 -0.08
C SER A 99 11.20 -17.33 -1.12
N LYS A 100 11.14 -16.77 -2.33
CA LYS A 100 10.36 -17.34 -3.45
C LYS A 100 11.18 -18.53 -4.02
N PRO A 101 10.79 -19.80 -3.79
CA PRO A 101 11.48 -20.90 -4.43
C PRO A 101 11.13 -20.85 -5.91
N SER A 102 12.13 -20.94 -6.79
CA SER A 102 11.93 -21.17 -8.22
C SER A 102 11.31 -22.56 -8.41
N SER A 103 9.99 -22.67 -8.23
CA SER A 103 9.24 -23.85 -8.65
C SER A 103 9.05 -23.77 -10.16
N GLY A 104 9.99 -24.39 -10.87
CA GLY A 104 10.04 -24.41 -12.33
C GLY A 104 11.13 -25.35 -12.84
N ALA A 105 11.00 -26.64 -12.55
CA ALA A 105 11.68 -27.69 -13.31
C ALA A 105 10.77 -28.93 -13.36
N THR A 106 9.90 -28.90 -14.37
CA THR A 106 9.06 -30.01 -14.83
C THR A 106 9.94 -31.18 -15.27
N LYS A 107 9.50 -32.40 -14.91
CA LYS A 107 10.01 -33.68 -15.41
C LYS A 107 10.13 -33.70 -16.93
N GLU A 108 11.25 -34.17 -17.46
CA GLU A 108 11.22 -34.99 -18.67
C GLU A 108 12.17 -36.19 -18.54
N ARG A 109 11.58 -37.35 -18.82
CA ARG A 109 12.16 -38.67 -18.82
C ARG A 109 12.41 -38.99 -20.29
N THR A 110 13.64 -39.25 -20.69
CA THR A 110 13.91 -39.90 -21.99
C THR A 110 15.01 -40.92 -21.80
N SER A 111 14.58 -42.18 -21.79
CA SER A 111 15.41 -43.37 -21.94
C SER A 111 15.88 -43.46 -23.39
N ILE A 112 17.18 -43.62 -23.62
CA ILE A 112 17.69 -44.32 -24.80
C ILE A 112 18.92 -45.13 -24.38
N THR A 113 18.79 -46.45 -24.49
CA THR A 113 19.84 -47.46 -24.42
C THR A 113 20.58 -47.49 -25.76
N THR A 114 21.91 -47.60 -25.77
CA THR A 114 22.67 -48.38 -26.76
C THR A 114 23.99 -48.85 -26.16
N GLU A 115 24.24 -50.13 -26.37
CA GLU A 115 25.39 -50.95 -25.99
C GLU A 115 26.66 -50.64 -26.80
N ASP A 116 27.78 -51.06 -26.21
CA ASP A 116 29.00 -51.65 -26.79
C ASP A 116 30.15 -50.84 -27.44
N ALA A 117 31.33 -51.35 -27.08
CA ALA A 117 32.61 -51.45 -27.78
C ALA A 117 33.70 -50.37 -27.60
N ASP A 118 34.67 -50.74 -26.75
CA ASP A 118 36.08 -51.02 -27.09
C ASP A 118 36.98 -49.91 -27.67
N GLY A 119 38.22 -49.86 -27.18
CA GLY A 119 39.35 -49.24 -27.87
C GLY A 119 40.13 -48.17 -27.10
N THR A 120 41.06 -48.59 -26.25
CA THR A 120 42.34 -47.88 -26.03
C THR A 120 43.04 -47.64 -27.39
N PRO A 121 43.82 -46.55 -27.58
CA PRO A 121 45.27 -46.71 -27.43
C PRO A 121 46.03 -45.48 -26.90
N ASP A 122 47.25 -45.79 -26.49
CA ASP A 122 48.37 -45.01 -25.95
C ASP A 122 48.68 -43.63 -26.55
N ALA A 123 49.20 -42.74 -25.69
CA ALA A 123 50.50 -42.08 -25.87
C ALA A 123 51.10 -41.67 -24.51
#